data_AF-A0A922N022-F1
#
_entry.id   AF-A0A922N022-F1
#
_cell.length_a   1.000
_cell.length_b   1.000
_cell.length_c   1.000
_cell.angle_alpha   90.00
_cell.angle_beta   90.00
_cell.angle_gamma   90.00
#
_symmetry.space_group_name_H-M   'P 1'
#
loop_
_entity.id
_entity.type
_entity.pdbx_description
1 polymer ?
#
loop_
_entity_poly.entity_id
_entity_poly.type
_entity_poly.pdbx_seq_one_letter_code
_entity_poly.pdbx_strand_id
1 'polypeptide(L)'
;MSQTHLLKCLSRLCIARNESNYLRNNVAFLVRNSSTKTSKQKTASSVYRAMNIFDRKAKALQRERSARREDYHLAEYIKEEIGWRTADRILDIKRVFKNAVELGASRGYVSRHLLPDSVEKVTLCDTSKTHLDKAIVGDGVKFEKIVMDEENIDVFSREQCRPDCVIFSSALGE
;
A
#
# COMPACT_ATOMS: atom_id res chain seq x y z
N MET A 1 -3.46 20.89 49.71
CA MET A 1 -4.86 21.27 50.03
C MET A 1 -5.45 21.86 48.76
N SER A 2 -6.40 21.15 48.12
CA SER A 2 -7.78 21.63 47.90
C SER A 2 -7.90 22.58 46.70
N GLN A 3 -8.77 22.46 45.71
CA GLN A 3 -9.88 21.56 45.40
C GLN A 3 -10.24 21.79 43.91
N THR A 4 -10.88 20.79 43.30
CA THR A 4 -11.58 20.84 42.01
C THR A 4 -12.77 21.80 42.02
N HIS A 5 -13.16 22.37 40.87
CA HIS A 5 -14.58 22.50 40.54
C HIS A 5 -14.85 22.64 39.03
N LEU A 6 -15.54 21.63 38.50
CA LEU A 6 -16.40 21.66 37.31
C LEU A 6 -17.65 22.49 37.62
N LEU A 7 -18.22 23.19 36.63
CA LEU A 7 -19.67 23.49 36.43
C LEU A 7 -19.79 24.31 35.11
N LYS A 8 -20.30 23.75 34.00
CA LYS A 8 -21.69 23.87 33.49
C LYS A 8 -22.30 25.27 33.62
N CYS A 9 -22.67 25.91 32.50
CA CYS A 9 -24.08 26.18 32.13
C CYS A 9 -24.20 26.96 30.81
N LEU A 10 -25.26 26.63 30.07
CA LEU A 10 -25.69 27.11 28.77
C LEU A 10 -26.32 28.53 28.79
N SER A 11 -26.60 29.02 27.57
CA SER A 11 -27.51 30.11 27.18
C SER A 11 -26.85 31.50 27.10
N ARG A 12 -27.10 32.35 26.10
CA ARG A 12 -28.31 32.59 25.32
C ARG A 12 -27.98 33.10 23.91
N LEU A 13 -28.74 32.61 22.95
CA LEU A 13 -28.89 33.20 21.62
C LEU A 13 -29.74 34.48 21.78
N CYS A 14 -29.20 35.63 21.38
CA CYS A 14 -29.96 36.88 21.24
C CYS A 14 -29.83 37.33 19.78
N ILE A 15 -30.85 37.07 18.97
CA ILE A 15 -31.04 37.78 17.70
C ILE A 15 -32.39 38.50 17.81
N ALA A 16 -32.31 39.81 17.65
CA ALA A 16 -33.35 40.77 17.90
C ALA A 16 -34.58 40.56 17.00
N ARG A 17 -35.76 40.75 17.59
CA ARG A 17 -37.03 40.97 16.89
C ARG A 17 -37.01 42.36 16.26
N ASN A 18 -37.44 42.45 15.01
CA ASN A 18 -38.06 43.68 14.51
C ASN A 18 -39.31 43.29 13.72
N GLU A 19 -40.46 43.71 14.24
CA GLU A 19 -41.80 43.51 13.67
C GLU A 19 -42.15 44.75 12.86
N SER A 20 -42.68 44.58 11.64
CA SER A 20 -43.56 45.57 11.00
C SER A 20 -44.44 44.88 9.96
N ASN A 21 -45.72 45.25 10.01
CA ASN A 21 -46.88 44.47 9.64
C ASN A 21 -47.39 44.70 8.20
N TYR A 22 -48.29 43.79 7.80
CA TYR A 22 -49.37 43.91 6.81
C TYR A 22 -49.01 43.89 5.31
N LEU A 23 -49.37 42.78 4.65
CA LEU A 23 -50.51 42.74 3.70
C LEU A 23 -50.69 41.30 3.17
N ARG A 24 -51.91 40.79 3.31
CA ARG A 24 -52.38 39.57 2.63
C ARG A 24 -52.24 39.78 1.13
N ASN A 25 -51.64 38.81 0.44
CA ASN A 25 -52.01 38.50 -0.94
C ASN A 25 -51.92 36.97 -1.13
N ASN A 26 -53.09 36.38 -1.34
CA ASN A 26 -53.25 34.99 -1.75
C ASN A 26 -52.69 34.86 -3.17
N VAL A 27 -51.52 34.24 -3.28
CA VAL A 27 -51.07 33.64 -4.54
C VAL A 27 -50.74 32.21 -4.20
N ALA A 28 -51.57 31.28 -4.69
CA ALA A 28 -51.27 29.86 -4.62
C ALA A 28 -49.96 29.63 -5.39
N PHE A 29 -48.84 29.63 -4.66
CA PHE A 29 -47.57 29.22 -5.20
C PHE A 29 -47.69 27.71 -5.42
N LEU A 30 -47.99 27.32 -6.67
CA LEU A 30 -47.76 25.97 -7.14
C LEU A 30 -46.26 25.69 -6.99
N VAL A 31 -45.88 25.14 -5.83
CA VAL A 31 -44.58 24.49 -5.66
C VAL A 31 -44.58 23.34 -6.66
N ARG A 32 -43.99 23.58 -7.83
CA ARG A 32 -43.51 22.51 -8.71
C ARG A 32 -42.57 21.68 -7.83
N ASN A 33 -43.02 20.52 -7.37
CA ASN A 33 -42.13 19.51 -6.83
C ASN A 33 -41.20 19.08 -7.98
N SER A 34 -40.10 19.79 -8.16
CA SER A 34 -38.97 19.31 -8.93
C SER A 34 -38.48 18.08 -8.17
N SER A 35 -38.85 16.89 -8.67
CA SER A 35 -38.32 15.62 -8.20
C SER A 35 -36.80 15.72 -8.24
N THR A 36 -36.20 15.99 -7.08
CA THR A 36 -34.77 15.87 -6.87
C THR A 36 -34.43 14.45 -7.28
N LYS A 37 -33.50 14.28 -8.22
CA LYS A 37 -32.94 12.96 -8.58
C LYS A 37 -32.37 12.34 -7.30
N THR A 38 -33.19 11.59 -6.58
CA THR A 38 -32.76 10.87 -5.38
C THR A 38 -31.80 9.80 -5.88
N SER A 39 -30.54 9.87 -5.43
CA SER A 39 -29.57 8.83 -5.70
C SER A 39 -30.15 7.52 -5.20
N LYS A 40 -30.43 6.58 -6.11
CA LYS A 40 -30.87 5.23 -5.73
C LYS A 40 -29.87 4.69 -4.71
N GLN A 41 -30.33 4.40 -3.50
CA GLN A 41 -29.47 3.80 -2.48
C GLN A 41 -29.00 2.46 -3.02
N LYS A 42 -27.68 2.33 -3.23
CA LYS A 42 -27.08 1.09 -3.69
C LYS A 42 -27.28 0.05 -2.60
N THR A 43 -27.85 -1.11 -2.95
CA THR A 43 -27.93 -2.25 -2.03
C THR A 43 -26.54 -2.65 -1.57
N ALA A 44 -26.41 -3.20 -0.36
CA ALA A 44 -25.10 -3.63 0.17
C ALA A 44 -24.36 -4.58 -0.79
N SER A 45 -25.09 -5.43 -1.53
CA SER A 45 -24.54 -6.30 -2.57
C SER A 45 -24.01 -5.54 -3.81
N SER A 46 -24.68 -4.45 -4.20
CA SER A 46 -24.19 -3.54 -5.26
C SER A 46 -22.97 -2.73 -4.81
N VAL A 47 -22.90 -2.36 -3.53
CA VAL A 47 -21.73 -1.70 -2.94
C VAL A 47 -20.53 -2.65 -2.90
N TYR A 48 -20.71 -3.90 -2.45
CA TYR A 48 -19.65 -4.92 -2.44
C TYR A 48 -19.15 -5.26 -3.85
N ARG A 49 -20.04 -5.35 -4.85
CA ARG A 49 -19.63 -5.55 -6.26
C ARG A 49 -18.88 -4.36 -6.87
N ALA A 50 -19.08 -3.16 -6.35
CA ALA A 50 -18.41 -1.94 -6.80
C ALA A 50 -17.15 -1.59 -5.98
N MET A 51 -16.94 -2.25 -4.84
CA MET A 51 -15.79 -2.04 -3.97
C MET A 51 -14.63 -2.90 -4.45
N ASN A 52 -13.62 -2.28 -5.07
CA ASN A 52 -12.38 -2.98 -5.38
C ASN A 52 -11.54 -3.11 -4.10
N ILE A 53 -11.75 -4.21 -3.37
CA ILE A 53 -11.08 -4.49 -2.09
C ILE A 53 -9.56 -4.63 -2.29
N PHE A 54 -9.13 -5.08 -3.47
CA PHE A 54 -7.72 -5.26 -3.84
C PHE A 54 -7.32 -4.27 -4.95
N ASP A 55 -7.54 -2.98 -4.71
CA ASP A 55 -7.03 -1.96 -5.63
C ASP A 55 -5.50 -1.96 -5.65
N ARG A 56 -4.93 -2.29 -6.81
CA ARG A 56 -3.49 -2.27 -7.10
C ARG A 56 -2.86 -0.94 -6.73
N LYS A 57 -3.53 0.17 -7.05
CA LYS A 57 -3.01 1.52 -6.75
C LYS A 57 -2.97 1.77 -5.25
N ALA A 58 -4.02 1.38 -4.54
CA ALA A 58 -4.07 1.50 -3.09
C ALA A 58 -2.96 0.66 -2.42
N LYS A 59 -2.72 -0.56 -2.90
CA LYS A 59 -1.67 -1.46 -2.40
C LYS A 59 -0.27 -0.94 -2.68
N ALA A 60 -0.02 -0.42 -3.89
CA ALA A 60 1.23 0.26 -4.22
C ALA A 60 1.51 1.44 -3.28
N LEU A 61 0.48 2.26 -3.01
CA LEU A 61 0.59 3.39 -2.08
C LEU A 61 0.81 2.96 -0.64
N GLN A 62 0.18 1.87 -0.18
CA GLN A 62 0.39 1.31 1.15
C GLN A 62 1.84 0.85 1.32
N ARG A 63 2.37 0.09 0.35
CA ARG A 63 3.75 -0.37 0.33
C ARG A 63 4.75 0.80 0.35
N GLU A 64 4.53 1.80 -0.50
CA GLU A 64 5.39 2.99 -0.57
C GLU A 64 5.32 3.85 0.71
N ARG A 65 4.16 3.91 1.38
CA ARG A 65 4.03 4.57 2.69
C ARG A 65 4.80 3.84 3.77
N SER A 66 4.73 2.51 3.79
CA SER A 66 5.47 1.69 4.73
C SER A 66 6.98 1.85 4.55
N ALA A 67 7.45 1.84 3.30
CA ALA A 67 8.85 2.06 2.95
C ALA A 67 9.42 3.38 3.49
N ARG A 68 8.59 4.42 3.64
CA ARG A 68 8.98 5.76 4.14
C ARG A 68 8.89 5.92 5.65
N ARG A 69 8.28 4.98 6.36
CA ARG A 69 8.12 5.08 7.82
C ARG A 69 9.49 5.01 8.52
N GLU A 70 9.66 5.80 9.57
CA GLU A 70 10.92 5.82 10.34
C GLU A 70 11.03 4.61 11.28
N ASP A 71 9.91 4.20 11.88
CA ASP A 71 9.76 3.04 12.75
C ASP A 71 9.62 1.71 11.99
N TYR A 72 9.84 1.72 10.67
CA TYR A 72 9.73 0.54 9.81
C TYR A 72 10.55 -0.65 10.33
N HIS A 73 11.78 -0.39 10.80
CA HIS A 73 12.69 -1.43 11.32
C HIS A 73 12.10 -2.31 12.42
N LEU A 74 11.12 -1.81 13.19
CA LEU A 74 10.46 -2.58 14.25
C LEU A 74 9.61 -3.74 13.71
N ALA A 75 9.14 -3.66 12.47
CA ALA A 75 8.28 -4.66 11.84
C ALA A 75 9.04 -5.67 10.96
N GLU A 76 10.34 -5.44 10.73
CA GLU A 76 11.09 -6.18 9.70
C GLU A 76 11.75 -7.47 10.19
N TYR A 77 11.77 -7.74 11.51
CA TYR A 77 12.43 -8.92 12.07
C TYR A 77 11.95 -10.24 11.45
N ILE A 78 10.67 -10.32 11.08
CA ILE A 78 10.11 -11.51 10.40
C ILE A 78 10.71 -11.64 8.99
N LYS A 79 10.84 -10.53 8.26
CA LYS A 79 11.41 -10.52 6.91
C LYS A 79 12.90 -10.83 6.92
N GLU A 80 13.64 -10.37 7.93
CA GLU A 80 15.05 -10.74 8.14
C GLU A 80 15.19 -12.27 8.36
N GLU A 81 14.37 -12.85 9.24
CA GLU A 81 14.44 -14.29 9.53
C GLU A 81 14.04 -15.15 8.32
N ILE A 82 12.97 -14.77 7.61
CA ILE A 82 12.55 -15.46 6.39
C ILE A 82 13.60 -15.28 5.29
N GLY A 83 14.17 -14.09 5.16
CA GLY A 83 15.23 -13.76 4.21
C GLY A 83 16.44 -14.67 4.37
N TRP A 84 16.96 -14.75 5.60
CA TRP A 84 18.07 -15.62 5.98
C TRP A 84 17.80 -17.09 5.63
N ARG A 85 16.66 -17.63 6.08
CA ARG A 85 16.29 -19.03 5.81
C ARG A 85 16.05 -19.34 4.34
N THR A 86 15.62 -18.34 3.56
CA THR A 86 15.41 -18.53 2.12
C THR A 86 16.74 -18.53 1.39
N ALA A 87 17.67 -17.65 1.76
CA ALA A 87 19.01 -17.62 1.20
C ALA A 87 19.79 -18.92 1.52
N ASP A 88 19.71 -19.42 2.75
CA ASP A 88 20.34 -20.69 3.16
C ASP A 88 19.94 -21.86 2.25
N ARG A 89 18.64 -21.97 1.93
CA ARG A 89 18.15 -22.98 0.98
C ARG A 89 18.63 -22.78 -0.45
N ILE A 90 18.90 -21.54 -0.86
CA ILE A 90 19.49 -21.25 -2.18
C ILE A 90 20.96 -21.69 -2.20
N LEU A 91 21.70 -21.46 -1.11
CA LEU A 91 23.09 -21.87 -0.96
C LEU A 91 23.27 -23.40 -0.94
N ASP A 92 22.28 -24.15 -0.45
CA ASP A 92 22.28 -25.62 -0.49
C ASP A 92 22.19 -26.20 -1.92
N ILE A 93 21.80 -25.39 -2.90
CA ILE A 93 21.66 -25.85 -4.28
C ILE A 93 23.05 -25.87 -4.93
N LYS A 94 23.52 -27.07 -5.28
CA LYS A 94 24.86 -27.31 -5.86
C LYS A 94 25.15 -26.62 -7.21
N ARG A 95 24.17 -25.99 -7.86
CA ARG A 95 24.35 -25.30 -9.13
C ARG A 95 24.38 -23.80 -8.93
N VAL A 96 25.15 -23.11 -9.76
CA VAL A 96 25.19 -21.65 -9.79
C VAL A 96 24.06 -21.14 -10.69
N PHE A 97 23.27 -20.19 -10.17
CA PHE A 97 22.24 -19.48 -10.92
C PHE A 97 22.87 -18.27 -11.61
N LYS A 98 22.75 -18.22 -12.93
CA LYS A 98 23.31 -17.12 -13.74
C LYS A 98 22.42 -15.88 -13.71
N ASN A 99 21.10 -16.06 -13.60
CA ASN A 99 20.14 -14.97 -13.66
C ASN A 99 18.93 -15.25 -12.74
N ALA A 100 19.07 -14.86 -11.48
CA ALA A 100 18.00 -14.91 -10.51
C ALA A 100 17.11 -13.65 -10.58
N VAL A 101 15.83 -13.82 -10.28
CA VAL A 101 14.87 -12.72 -10.09
C VAL A 101 14.26 -12.84 -8.70
N GLU A 102 14.33 -11.76 -7.92
CA GLU A 102 13.67 -11.65 -6.62
C GLU A 102 12.43 -10.75 -6.77
N LEU A 103 11.24 -11.36 -6.71
CA LEU A 103 9.96 -10.68 -6.76
C LEU A 103 9.52 -10.28 -5.35
N GLY A 104 9.11 -9.02 -5.19
CA GLY A 104 8.82 -8.44 -3.88
C GLY A 104 10.09 -8.33 -3.03
N ALA A 105 11.19 -7.88 -3.65
CA ALA A 105 12.51 -7.86 -3.02
C ALA A 105 12.59 -6.90 -1.82
N SER A 106 11.71 -5.89 -1.73
CA SER A 106 11.75 -4.89 -0.68
C SER A 106 13.18 -4.33 -0.49
N ARG A 107 13.77 -4.48 0.70
CA ARG A 107 15.15 -4.08 1.02
C ARG A 107 16.20 -5.17 0.76
N GLY A 108 15.88 -6.17 -0.06
CA GLY A 108 16.77 -7.29 -0.40
C GLY A 108 17.04 -8.19 0.80
N TYR A 109 16.01 -8.72 1.45
CA TYR A 109 16.17 -9.62 2.62
C TYR A 109 16.77 -10.96 2.25
N VAL A 110 16.47 -11.48 1.06
CA VAL A 110 17.13 -12.68 0.55
C VAL A 110 18.45 -12.29 -0.12
N SER A 111 18.40 -11.32 -1.05
CA SER A 111 19.56 -10.85 -1.82
C SER A 111 20.80 -10.51 -1.01
N ARG A 112 20.67 -9.95 0.20
CA ARG A 112 21.82 -9.59 1.06
C ARG A 112 22.65 -10.78 1.54
N HIS A 113 22.08 -11.98 1.53
CA HIS A 113 22.73 -13.21 1.99
C HIS A 113 23.18 -14.10 0.82
N LEU A 114 22.94 -13.68 -0.42
CA LEU A 114 23.40 -14.40 -1.60
C LEU A 114 24.91 -14.25 -1.77
N LEU A 115 25.52 -15.32 -2.27
CA LEU A 115 26.95 -15.39 -2.56
C LEU A 115 27.17 -15.60 -4.07
N PRO A 116 28.28 -15.09 -4.64
CA PRO A 116 28.59 -15.23 -6.06
C PRO A 116 28.72 -16.69 -6.51
N ASP A 117 29.08 -17.59 -5.59
CA ASP A 117 29.17 -19.04 -5.84
C ASP A 117 27.80 -19.70 -6.02
N SER A 118 26.72 -19.02 -5.61
CA SER A 118 25.34 -19.51 -5.73
C SER A 118 24.56 -18.73 -6.80
N VAL A 119 24.73 -17.41 -6.87
CA VAL A 119 23.98 -16.52 -7.77
C VAL A 119 24.94 -15.50 -8.37
N GLU A 120 25.11 -15.51 -9.69
CA GLU A 120 25.97 -14.57 -10.41
C GLU A 120 25.32 -13.19 -10.55
N LYS A 121 24.04 -13.17 -10.93
CA LYS A 121 23.23 -11.95 -11.10
C LYS A 121 21.86 -12.13 -10.45
N VAL A 122 21.42 -11.14 -9.69
CA VAL A 122 20.05 -11.04 -9.15
C VAL A 122 19.34 -9.77 -9.63
N THR A 123 18.11 -9.90 -10.11
CA THR A 123 17.26 -8.77 -10.48
C THR A 123 16.20 -8.59 -9.40
N LEU A 124 16.27 -7.48 -8.66
CA LEU A 124 15.35 -7.14 -7.58
C LEU A 124 14.16 -6.38 -8.15
N CYS A 125 12.95 -6.87 -7.88
CA CYS A 125 11.71 -6.28 -8.35
C CYS A 125 10.79 -5.95 -7.17
N ASP A 126 10.30 -4.72 -7.14
CA ASP A 126 9.28 -4.28 -6.19
C ASP A 126 8.48 -3.13 -6.82
N THR A 127 7.23 -3.00 -6.42
CA THR A 127 6.36 -1.88 -6.78
C THR A 127 6.83 -0.56 -6.15
N SER A 128 7.44 -0.61 -4.95
CA SER A 128 7.94 0.56 -4.23
C SER A 128 9.39 0.87 -4.59
N LYS A 129 9.61 2.08 -5.11
CA LYS A 129 10.95 2.59 -5.38
C LYS A 129 11.75 2.78 -4.09
N THR A 130 11.12 3.31 -3.04
CA THR A 130 11.80 3.59 -1.76
C THR A 130 12.32 2.31 -1.09
N HIS A 131 11.63 1.18 -1.25
CA HIS A 131 12.15 -0.11 -0.82
C HIS A 131 13.41 -0.51 -1.58
N LEU A 132 13.36 -0.50 -2.92
CA LEU A 132 14.49 -0.87 -3.76
C LEU A 132 15.71 0.02 -3.53
N ASP A 133 15.50 1.33 -3.33
CA ASP A 133 16.59 2.26 -3.03
C ASP A 133 17.34 1.86 -1.74
N LYS A 134 16.61 1.34 -0.74
CA LYS A 134 17.16 0.81 0.52
C LYS A 134 17.64 -0.64 0.44
N ALA A 135 17.56 -1.28 -0.73
CA ALA A 135 17.89 -2.69 -0.86
C ALA A 135 19.40 -2.94 -0.80
N ILE A 136 19.76 -3.92 0.03
CA ILE A 136 21.12 -4.41 0.25
C ILE A 136 21.25 -5.74 -0.49
N VAL A 137 22.38 -5.93 -1.17
CA VAL A 137 22.72 -7.16 -1.89
C VAL A 137 24.05 -7.68 -1.35
N GLY A 138 24.21 -9.00 -1.34
CA GLY A 138 25.43 -9.67 -0.87
C GLY A 138 26.66 -9.28 -1.69
N ASP A 139 27.82 -9.32 -1.05
CA ASP A 139 29.07 -8.89 -1.65
C ASP A 139 29.44 -9.75 -2.86
N GLY A 140 29.85 -9.09 -3.95
CA GLY A 140 30.30 -9.76 -5.18
C GLY A 140 29.20 -10.27 -6.12
N VAL A 141 27.93 -10.24 -5.70
CA VAL A 141 26.79 -10.58 -6.56
C VAL A 141 26.42 -9.38 -7.44
N LYS A 142 26.28 -9.60 -8.76
CA LYS A 142 25.80 -8.54 -9.67
C LYS A 142 24.32 -8.32 -9.44
N PHE A 143 23.86 -7.07 -9.46
CA PHE A 143 22.44 -6.80 -9.27
C PHE A 143 21.88 -5.73 -10.18
N GLU A 144 20.57 -5.82 -10.39
CA GLU A 144 19.76 -4.83 -11.09
C GLU A 144 18.48 -4.58 -10.28
N LYS A 145 18.01 -3.34 -10.21
CA LYS A 145 16.79 -2.97 -9.48
C LYS A 145 15.77 -2.47 -10.48
N ILE A 146 14.59 -3.10 -10.52
CA ILE A 146 13.52 -2.75 -11.44
C ILE A 146 12.24 -2.46 -10.65
N VAL A 147 11.74 -1.23 -10.79
CA VAL A 147 10.43 -0.86 -10.26
C VAL A 147 9.37 -1.39 -11.22
N MET A 148 8.63 -2.41 -10.80
CA MET A 148 7.55 -3.00 -11.59
C MET A 148 6.47 -3.58 -10.67
N ASP A 149 5.25 -3.69 -11.18
CA ASP A 149 4.19 -4.46 -10.54
C ASP A 149 4.53 -5.95 -10.66
N GLU A 150 4.64 -6.65 -9.53
CA GLU A 150 5.11 -8.04 -9.50
C GLU A 150 4.15 -9.02 -10.20
N GLU A 151 2.89 -8.61 -10.43
CA GLU A 151 1.92 -9.40 -11.19
C GLU A 151 2.03 -9.25 -12.71
N ASN A 152 2.79 -8.24 -13.17
CA ASN A 152 3.04 -8.04 -14.59
C ASN A 152 4.38 -8.68 -15.00
N ILE A 153 4.36 -10.00 -15.18
CA ILE A 153 5.55 -10.84 -15.41
C ILE A 153 6.02 -10.79 -16.88
N ASP A 154 5.30 -10.08 -17.76
CA ASP A 154 5.61 -9.98 -19.19
C ASP A 154 7.04 -9.51 -19.48
N VAL A 155 7.65 -8.75 -18.57
CA VAL A 155 9.05 -8.31 -18.64
C VAL A 155 10.02 -9.50 -18.76
N PHE A 156 9.71 -10.64 -18.14
CA PHE A 156 10.57 -11.83 -18.11
C PHE A 156 10.23 -12.86 -19.20
N SER A 157 9.23 -12.58 -20.04
CA SER A 157 8.85 -13.46 -21.17
C SER A 157 9.84 -13.41 -22.34
N ARG A 158 10.70 -12.38 -22.38
CA ARG A 158 11.73 -12.21 -23.42
C ARG A 158 12.91 -13.14 -23.14
N GLU A 159 13.41 -13.84 -24.16
CA GLU A 159 14.51 -14.83 -24.02
C GLU A 159 15.75 -14.26 -23.31
N GLN A 160 16.07 -12.99 -23.55
CA GLN A 160 17.22 -12.31 -22.94
C GLN A 160 17.07 -12.03 -21.44
N CYS A 161 15.86 -12.08 -20.88
CA CYS A 161 15.57 -11.81 -19.48
C CYS A 161 15.05 -13.04 -18.73
N ARG A 162 15.11 -14.24 -19.33
CA ARG A 162 14.55 -15.45 -18.75
C ARG A 162 15.32 -15.82 -17.47
N PRO A 163 14.65 -15.90 -16.30
CA PRO A 163 15.31 -16.30 -15.06
C PRO A 163 15.54 -17.81 -15.00
N ASP A 164 16.63 -18.22 -14.36
CA ASP A 164 16.91 -19.62 -13.99
C ASP A 164 16.64 -19.91 -12.50
N CYS A 165 16.43 -18.85 -11.70
CA CYS A 165 15.89 -18.88 -10.35
C CYS A 165 14.85 -17.77 -10.17
N VAL A 166 13.71 -18.09 -9.56
CA VAL A 166 12.73 -17.09 -9.14
C VAL A 166 12.54 -17.20 -7.63
N ILE A 167 12.84 -16.11 -6.94
CA ILE A 167 12.74 -15.99 -5.49
C ILE A 167 11.50 -15.15 -5.19
N PHE A 168 10.56 -15.72 -4.44
CA PHE A 168 9.39 -14.99 -3.95
C PHE A 168 9.64 -14.56 -2.52
N SER A 169 9.94 -13.27 -2.32
CA SER A 169 10.25 -12.66 -1.03
C SER A 169 9.04 -11.91 -0.41
N SER A 170 7.92 -11.83 -1.13
CA SER A 170 6.69 -11.17 -0.70
C SER A 170 5.94 -11.93 0.41
N ALA A 171 6.56 -12.06 1.59
CA ALA A 171 6.02 -12.88 2.68
C ALA A 171 4.98 -12.16 3.57
N LEU A 172 4.80 -10.84 3.45
CA LEU A 172 3.84 -10.11 4.30
C LEU A 172 3.10 -9.05 3.49
N GLY A 173 1.79 -9.24 3.34
CA GLY A 173 0.90 -8.25 2.74
C GLY A 173 0.77 -7.05 3.67
N GLU A 174 1.37 -5.94 3.28
CA GLU A 174 1.03 -4.60 3.77
C GLU A 174 0.05 -3.92 2.80
#